data_AF-A0A531K994-F1
#
_entry.id   AF-A0A531K994-F1
#
_cell.length_a   1.000
_cell.length_b   1.000
_cell.length_c   1.000
_cell.angle_alpha   90.00
_cell.angle_beta   90.00
_cell.angle_gamma   90.00
#
_symmetry.space_group_name_H-M   'P 1'
#
loop_
_entity.id
_entity.type
_entity.pdbx_description
1 polymer ?
#
loop_
_entity_poly.entity_id
_entity_poly.type
_entity_poly.pdbx_seq_one_letter_code
_entity_poly.pdbx_strand_id
1 'polypeptide(L)'
;GAAMAIEDAATLADFVAASPADRWGALAAWEKLRRPRIAKVARRGAVNRFAWHAAGPVAVARNLFLKWRSPEKLAADLDWLYGWRPDTLQFSSST
;
A
#
# COMPACT_ATOMS: atom_id res chain seq x y z
N GLY A 1 6.04 -2.59 -6.42
CA GLY A 1 6.77 -3.74 -5.86
C GLY A 1 7.82 -3.29 -4.89
N ALA A 2 8.89 -2.66 -5.36
CA ALA A 2 10.03 -2.23 -4.53
C ALA A 2 9.66 -1.45 -3.26
N ALA A 3 8.80 -0.44 -3.35
CA ALA A 3 8.35 0.32 -2.17
C ALA A 3 7.71 -0.58 -1.09
N MET A 4 6.91 -1.57 -1.49
CA MET A 4 6.31 -2.53 -0.55
C MET A 4 7.35 -3.37 0.17
N ALA A 5 8.43 -3.78 -0.52
CA ALA A 5 9.52 -4.54 0.09
C ALA A 5 10.29 -3.69 1.12
N ILE A 6 10.44 -2.39 0.87
CA ILE A 6 11.06 -1.46 1.84
C ILE A 6 10.16 -1.30 3.08
N GLU A 7 8.85 -1.10 2.87
CA GLU A 7 7.87 -1.06 3.97
C GLU A 7 7.90 -2.36 4.79
N ASP A 8 7.98 -3.51 4.12
CA ASP A 8 8.05 -4.83 4.74
C ASP A 8 9.31 -4.99 5.58
N ALA A 9 10.48 -4.62 5.05
CA ALA A 9 11.75 -4.69 5.77
C ALA A 9 11.75 -3.82 7.04
N ALA A 10 11.29 -2.56 6.93
CA ALA A 10 11.23 -1.65 8.07
C ALA A 10 10.31 -2.18 9.17
N THR A 11 9.09 -2.58 8.81
CA THR A 11 8.10 -3.08 9.78
C THR A 11 8.49 -4.42 10.37
N LEU A 12 9.11 -5.33 9.60
CA LEU A 12 9.57 -6.61 10.12
C LEU A 12 10.69 -6.44 11.15
N ALA A 13 11.61 -5.51 10.90
CA ALA A 13 12.68 -5.18 11.84
C ALA A 13 12.11 -4.74 13.20
N ASP A 14 11.11 -3.85 13.20
CA ASP A 14 10.45 -3.39 14.43
C ASP A 14 9.80 -4.55 15.21
N PHE A 15 9.08 -5.43 14.52
CA PHE A 15 8.40 -6.57 15.15
C PHE A 15 9.38 -7.57 15.77
N VAL A 16 10.48 -7.87 15.07
CA VAL A 16 11.51 -8.78 15.57
C VAL A 16 12.27 -8.16 16.74
N ALA A 17 12.59 -6.85 16.67
CA ALA A 17 13.25 -6.13 17.76
C ALA A 17 12.40 -6.07 19.03
N ALA A 18 11.07 -5.94 18.88
CA ALA A 18 10.14 -5.91 20.02
C ALA A 18 9.95 -7.28 20.70
N SER A 19 10.30 -8.40 20.04
CA SER A 19 10.08 -9.76 20.56
C SER A 19 11.35 -10.64 20.49
N PRO A 20 12.44 -10.27 21.19
CA PRO A 20 13.73 -10.94 21.07
C PRO A 20 13.70 -12.42 21.48
N ALA A 21 12.77 -12.80 22.38
CA ALA A 21 12.60 -14.17 22.86
C ALA A 21 11.67 -15.04 21.99
N ASP A 22 10.84 -14.44 21.12
CA ASP A 22 9.88 -15.16 20.27
C ASP A 22 9.82 -14.58 18.85
N ARG A 23 10.79 -15.00 18.04
CA ARG A 23 10.90 -14.56 16.63
C ARG A 23 9.78 -15.10 15.74
N TRP A 24 9.26 -16.29 16.05
CA TRP A 24 8.19 -16.90 15.25
C TRP A 24 6.84 -16.23 15.51
N GLY A 25 6.53 -15.93 16.76
CA GLY A 25 5.38 -15.12 17.13
C GLY A 25 5.44 -13.71 16.51
N ALA A 26 6.60 -13.06 16.53
CA ALA A 26 6.81 -11.78 15.86
C ALA A 26 6.53 -11.83 14.36
N LEU A 27 7.04 -12.87 13.67
CA LEU A 27 6.82 -13.04 12.23
C LEU A 27 5.33 -13.24 11.91
N ALA A 28 4.62 -14.06 12.69
CA ALA A 28 3.19 -14.29 12.51
C ALA A 28 2.36 -13.02 12.77
N ALA A 29 2.71 -12.25 13.80
CA ALA A 29 2.06 -10.98 14.12
C ALA A 29 2.30 -9.93 13.02
N TRP A 30 3.54 -9.82 12.54
CA TRP A 30 3.92 -8.95 11.43
C TRP A 30 3.15 -9.30 10.15
N GLU A 31 3.09 -10.59 9.79
CA GLU A 31 2.40 -11.06 8.60
C GLU A 31 0.90 -10.71 8.66
N LYS A 32 0.26 -10.93 9.81
CA LYS A 32 -1.15 -10.57 10.03
C LYS A 32 -1.40 -9.08 9.83
N LEU A 33 -0.48 -8.23 10.29
CA LEU A 33 -0.55 -6.78 10.11
C LEU A 33 -0.33 -6.35 8.64
N ARG A 34 0.62 -6.97 7.93
CA ARG A 34 1.00 -6.56 6.56
C ARG A 34 0.10 -7.10 5.45
N ARG A 35 -0.46 -8.30 5.60
CA ARG A 35 -1.30 -8.95 4.57
C ARG A 35 -2.43 -8.05 4.03
N PRO A 36 -3.24 -7.36 4.85
CA PRO A 36 -4.30 -6.49 4.34
C PRO A 36 -3.78 -5.32 3.48
N ARG A 37 -2.64 -4.73 3.86
CA ARG A 37 -2.00 -3.63 3.14
C ARG A 37 -1.49 -4.09 1.78
N ILE A 38 -0.78 -5.22 1.73
CA ILE A 38 -0.29 -5.82 0.48
C ILE A 38 -1.46 -6.11 -0.47
N ALA A 39 -2.54 -6.73 0.04
CA ALA A 39 -3.73 -7.04 -0.77
C ALA A 39 -4.39 -5.79 -1.37
N LYS A 40 -4.49 -4.70 -0.59
CA LYS A 40 -5.05 -3.43 -1.05
C LYS A 40 -4.19 -2.80 -2.17
N VAL A 41 -2.86 -2.81 -2.02
CA VAL A 41 -1.93 -2.29 -3.03
C VAL A 41 -1.95 -3.15 -4.31
N ALA A 42 -1.95 -4.48 -4.16
CA ALA A 42 -2.04 -5.40 -5.29
C ALA A 42 -3.34 -5.20 -6.09
N ARG A 43 -4.49 -5.08 -5.40
CA ARG A 43 -5.78 -4.79 -6.03
C ARG A 43 -5.76 -3.47 -6.80
N ARG A 44 -5.17 -2.41 -6.24
CA ARG A 44 -5.01 -1.12 -6.93
C ARG A 44 -4.14 -1.25 -8.19
N GLY A 45 -3.04 -2.00 -8.10
CA GLY A 45 -2.16 -2.28 -9.23
C GLY A 45 -2.87 -3.04 -10.35
N ALA A 46 -3.70 -4.04 -10.01
CA ALA A 46 -4.50 -4.79 -10.98
C ALA A 46 -5.51 -3.89 -11.71
N VAL A 47 -6.19 -3.00 -10.99
CA VAL A 47 -7.10 -1.99 -11.59
C VAL A 47 -6.33 -1.06 -12.53
N ASN A 48 -5.14 -0.61 -12.14
CA ASN A 48 -4.33 0.26 -12.99
C ASN A 48 -3.88 -0.45 -14.28
N ARG A 49 -3.45 -1.72 -14.16
CA ARG A 49 -3.11 -2.55 -15.32
C ARG A 49 -4.31 -2.74 -16.24
N PHE A 50 -5.48 -3.05 -15.71
CA PHE A 50 -6.71 -3.20 -16.48
C PHE A 50 -7.08 -1.91 -17.22
N ALA A 51 -7.06 -0.77 -16.53
CA ALA A 51 -7.39 0.51 -17.13
C ALA A 51 -6.45 0.89 -18.27
N TRP A 52 -5.13 0.64 -18.13
CA TRP A 52 -4.15 1.07 -19.13
C TRP A 52 -4.05 0.14 -20.34
N HIS A 53 -4.47 -1.12 -20.21
CA HIS A 53 -4.59 -2.06 -21.33
C HIS A 53 -6.02 -2.16 -21.87
N ALA A 54 -6.96 -1.35 -21.36
CA ALA A 54 -8.33 -1.32 -21.85
C ALA A 54 -8.38 -0.79 -23.29
N ALA A 55 -9.00 -1.57 -24.18
CA ALA A 55 -9.31 -1.19 -25.56
C ALA A 55 -10.83 -1.02 -25.74
N GLY A 56 -11.24 -0.37 -26.84
CA GLY A 56 -12.65 -0.25 -27.20
C GLY A 56 -13.49 0.54 -26.17
N PRO A 57 -14.74 0.15 -25.89
CA PRO A 57 -15.67 0.90 -25.04
C PRO A 57 -15.15 1.24 -23.63
N VAL A 58 -14.32 0.36 -23.04
CA VAL A 58 -13.71 0.57 -21.71
C VAL A 58 -12.70 1.73 -21.74
N ALA A 59 -11.99 1.92 -22.86
CA ALA A 59 -11.08 3.05 -23.03
C ALA A 59 -11.83 4.39 -23.06
N VAL A 60 -12.99 4.43 -23.70
CA VAL A 60 -13.85 5.62 -23.78
C VAL A 60 -14.37 6.00 -22.39
N ALA A 61 -14.89 5.03 -21.63
CA ALA A 61 -15.33 5.25 -20.25
C ALA A 61 -14.20 5.77 -19.35
N ARG A 62 -12.99 5.20 -19.46
CA ARG A 62 -11.79 5.66 -18.75
C ARG A 62 -11.41 7.09 -19.12
N ASN A 63 -11.44 7.46 -20.40
CA ASN A 63 -11.14 8.82 -20.85
C ASN A 63 -12.16 9.83 -20.33
N LEU A 64 -13.44 9.48 -20.32
CA LEU A 64 -14.51 10.34 -19.82
C LEU A 64 -14.41 10.54 -18.30
N PHE A 65 -14.19 9.45 -17.55
CA PHE A 65 -13.95 9.48 -16.11
C PHE A 65 -12.76 10.36 -15.75
N LEU A 66 -11.63 10.21 -16.46
CA LEU A 66 -10.44 11.03 -16.24
C LEU A 66 -10.65 12.50 -16.60
N LYS A 67 -11.41 12.82 -17.66
CA LYS A 67 -11.76 14.20 -18.03
C LYS A 67 -12.64 14.89 -16.99
N TRP A 68 -13.51 14.14 -16.31
CA TRP A 68 -14.41 14.68 -15.28
C TRP A 68 -13.77 14.76 -13.89
N ARG A 69 -12.66 14.07 -13.67
CA ARG A 69 -11.95 14.11 -12.39
C ARG A 69 -10.92 15.24 -12.41
N SER A 70 -10.95 16.09 -11.39
CA SER A 70 -9.90 17.10 -11.23
C SER A 70 -8.58 16.43 -10.80
N PRO A 71 -7.42 16.99 -11.17
CA PRO A 71 -6.11 16.46 -10.78
C PRO A 71 -5.96 16.29 -9.26
N GLU A 72 -6.52 17.21 -8.48
CA GLU A 72 -6.44 17.21 -7.01
C GLU A 72 -7.22 16.05 -6.42
N LYS A 73 -8.43 15.77 -6.95
CA LYS A 73 -9.23 14.64 -6.50
C LYS A 73 -8.57 13.30 -6.87
N LEU A 74 -7.91 13.24 -8.02
CA LEU A 74 -7.15 12.05 -8.42
C LEU A 74 -5.93 11.82 -7.54
N ALA A 75 -5.22 12.88 -7.15
CA ALA A 75 -4.11 12.81 -6.21
C ALA A 75 -4.58 12.36 -4.82
N ALA A 76 -5.68 12.92 -4.31
CA ALA A 76 -6.27 12.53 -3.03
C ALA A 76 -6.66 11.04 -2.98
N ASP A 77 -7.13 10.48 -4.09
CA ASP A 77 -7.43 9.04 -4.21
C ASP A 77 -6.17 8.14 -4.06
N LEU A 78 -4.96 8.72 -4.10
CA LEU A 78 -3.67 8.05 -3.92
C LEU A 78 -3.01 8.36 -2.57
N ASP A 79 -3.58 9.25 -1.74
CA ASP A 79 -3.01 9.61 -0.43
C ASP A 79 -2.91 8.41 0.50
N TRP A 80 -3.87 7.48 0.46
CA TRP A 80 -3.79 6.24 1.24
C TRP A 80 -2.62 5.33 0.82
N LEU A 81 -2.11 5.50 -0.40
CA LEU A 81 -1.01 4.72 -0.95
C LEU A 81 0.33 5.37 -0.61
N TYR A 82 0.47 6.67 -0.90
CA TYR A 82 1.72 7.42 -0.76
C TYR A 82 1.91 8.07 0.61
N GLY A 83 0.83 8.42 1.31
CA GLY A 83 0.83 8.94 2.67
C GLY A 83 0.81 7.85 3.73
N TRP A 84 0.88 6.57 3.35
CA TRP A 84 0.88 5.47 4.31
C TRP A 84 2.14 5.51 5.18
N ARG A 85 1.94 5.37 6.49
CA ARG A 85 3.01 5.20 7.48
C ARG A 85 2.65 4.03 8.38
N PRO A 86 3.58 3.11 8.65
CA PRO A 86 3.34 2.07 9.64
C PRO A 86 3.26 2.68 11.03
N ASP A 87 2.34 2.17 11.85
CA ASP A 87 2.14 2.64 13.22
C ASP A 87 3.41 2.47 14.07
N THR A 88 4.21 1.44 13.79
CA THR A 88 5.49 1.18 14.47
C THR A 88 6.48 2.33 14.35
N LEU A 89 6.57 2.98 13.18
CA LEU A 89 7.43 4.15 12.96
C LEU A 89 6.88 5.43 13.61
N GLN A 90 5.57 5.52 13.85
CA GLN A 90 4.98 6.68 14.55
C GLN A 90 5.38 6.70 16.03
N PHE A 91 5.48 5.52 16.66
CA PHE A 91 5.97 5.40 18.03
C PHE A 91 7.44 5.81 18.18
N SER A 92 8.31 5.43 17.23
CA SER A 92 9.74 5.79 17.28
C SER A 92 10.03 7.27 17.02
N SER A 93 9.10 8.01 16.42
CA SER A 93 9.29 9.44 16.06
C SER A 93 8.82 10.42 17.14
N SER A 94 8.24 9.91 18.24
CA SER A 94 7.63 10.69 19.32
C SER A 94 8.45 10.67 20.63
N THR A 95 9.71 10.27 20.55
CA THR A 95 10.71 10.19 21.63
C THR A 95 11.96 10.92 21.18
#